data_AF-A0A955TDW8-F1
#
_entry.id   AF-A0A955TDW8-F1
#
_cell.length_a   1.000
_cell.length_b   1.000
_cell.length_c   1.000
_cell.angle_alpha   90.00
_cell.angle_beta   90.00
_cell.angle_gamma   90.00
#
_symmetry.space_group_name_H-M   'P 1'
#
loop_
_entity.id
_entity.type
_entity.pdbx_description
1 polymer ?
#
loop_
_entity_poly.entity_id
_entity_poly.type
_entity_poly.pdbx_seq_one_letter_code
_entity_poly.pdbx_strand_id
1 'polypeptide(L)'
;MQPKLTAKALCANKEVGKISKVIVDPLSHEISHVIIQELNGHGAERKIPIGQVQEVVNEEEIVLRCSTEEFGQFPVLERDQYVTIKEVEIAHLEDHLHVEPGEILVPLPRLEQGVPRRTFFTNMTHAIGTLIALPLVFPVLKYLMKPMFKPYDNAWFSVGNVKKVNKENVGFQFKFTRGFKEAFMPEQQIEKNIWVVKATPAVQQAVY
;
A
#
# COMPACT_ATOMS: atom_id res chain seq x y z
N MET A 1 -18.59 15.01 -18.00
CA MET A 1 -17.28 15.61 -18.31
C MET A 1 -16.60 15.96 -17.00
N GLN A 2 -15.31 15.65 -16.84
CA GLN A 2 -14.53 15.97 -15.64
C GLN A 2 -13.77 17.29 -15.87
N PRO A 3 -13.67 18.19 -14.87
CA PRO A 3 -12.99 19.47 -15.03
C PRO A 3 -11.46 19.29 -15.04
N LYS A 4 -10.75 20.05 -15.89
CA LYS A 4 -9.28 20.06 -15.87
C LYS A 4 -8.77 20.74 -14.60
N LEU A 5 -7.60 20.33 -14.14
CA LEU A 5 -6.93 20.87 -12.95
C LEU A 5 -6.41 22.31 -13.11
N THR A 6 -6.69 22.97 -14.22
CA THR A 6 -6.37 24.39 -14.46
C THR A 6 -7.61 25.25 -14.62
N ALA A 7 -8.80 24.67 -14.46
CA ALA A 7 -10.05 25.39 -14.66
C ALA A 7 -10.26 26.49 -13.61
N LYS A 8 -10.80 27.62 -14.04
CA LYS A 8 -11.26 28.71 -13.17
C LYS A 8 -12.52 28.28 -12.43
N ALA A 9 -12.61 28.67 -11.17
CA ALA A 9 -13.80 28.46 -10.36
C ALA A 9 -14.57 29.78 -10.21
N LEU A 10 -15.86 29.72 -10.52
CA LEU A 10 -16.78 30.86 -10.48
C LEU A 10 -17.83 30.63 -9.38
N CYS A 11 -18.01 31.60 -8.48
CA CYS A 11 -19.15 31.66 -7.56
C CYS A 11 -20.06 32.79 -8.01
N ALA A 12 -21.33 32.51 -8.32
CA ALA A 12 -22.29 33.52 -8.79
C ALA A 12 -21.71 34.45 -9.89
N ASN A 13 -21.02 33.86 -10.87
CA ASN A 13 -20.33 34.53 -11.99
C ASN A 13 -19.12 35.41 -11.61
N LYS A 14 -18.57 35.26 -10.42
CA LYS A 14 -17.30 35.90 -10.01
C LYS A 14 -16.21 34.85 -9.86
N GLU A 15 -15.05 35.10 -10.46
CA GLU A 15 -13.87 34.22 -10.33
C GLU A 15 -13.35 34.27 -8.89
N VAL A 16 -13.32 33.11 -8.23
CA VAL A 16 -12.82 32.98 -6.85
C VAL A 16 -11.43 32.37 -6.81
N GLY A 17 -11.04 31.63 -7.84
CA GLY A 17 -9.74 30.98 -7.91
C GLY A 17 -9.62 30.04 -9.09
N LYS A 18 -8.60 29.20 -9.06
CA LYS A 18 -8.39 28.11 -10.02
C LYS A 18 -8.29 26.79 -9.29
N ILE A 19 -8.80 25.73 -9.92
CA ILE A 19 -8.52 24.38 -9.45
C ILE A 19 -6.99 24.19 -9.49
N SER A 20 -6.44 23.54 -8.47
CA SER A 20 -5.00 23.20 -8.41
C SER A 20 -4.76 21.71 -8.17
N LYS A 21 -5.66 21.05 -7.42
CA LYS A 21 -5.56 19.64 -7.04
C LYS A 21 -6.95 19.00 -6.95
N VAL A 22 -7.02 17.68 -6.95
CA VAL A 22 -8.23 16.93 -6.60
C VAL A 22 -7.94 15.95 -5.48
N ILE A 23 -8.93 15.72 -4.61
CA ILE A 23 -8.88 14.66 -3.60
C ILE A 23 -9.79 13.53 -4.05
N VAL A 24 -9.24 12.32 -4.06
CA VAL A 24 -9.96 11.10 -4.41
C VAL A 24 -10.25 10.30 -3.15
N ASP A 25 -11.45 9.74 -3.07
CA ASP A 25 -11.78 8.78 -2.04
C ASP A 25 -11.19 7.40 -2.43
N PRO A 26 -10.26 6.84 -1.64
CA PRO A 26 -9.61 5.59 -1.96
C PRO A 26 -10.54 4.37 -1.88
N LEU A 27 -11.76 4.50 -1.35
CA LEU A 27 -12.72 3.39 -1.29
C LEU A 27 -13.65 3.36 -2.52
N SER A 28 -14.17 4.51 -2.93
CA SER A 28 -15.03 4.62 -4.11
C SER A 28 -14.25 4.80 -5.41
N HIS A 29 -12.96 5.21 -5.32
CA HIS A 29 -12.11 5.61 -6.44
C HIS A 29 -12.66 6.83 -7.21
N GLU A 30 -13.54 7.62 -6.58
CA GLU A 30 -14.14 8.81 -7.16
C GLU A 30 -13.59 10.11 -6.54
N ILE A 31 -13.65 11.20 -7.31
CA ILE A 31 -13.27 12.53 -6.82
C ILE A 31 -14.26 12.95 -5.74
N SER A 32 -13.77 13.12 -4.51
CA SER A 32 -14.59 13.55 -3.37
C SER A 32 -14.58 15.07 -3.22
N HIS A 33 -13.43 15.70 -3.49
CA HIS A 33 -13.23 17.14 -3.34
C HIS A 33 -12.33 17.70 -4.43
N VAL A 34 -12.55 18.97 -4.74
CA VAL A 34 -11.70 19.78 -5.61
C VAL A 34 -10.98 20.80 -4.74
N ILE A 35 -9.70 21.01 -5.00
CA ILE A 35 -8.91 22.03 -4.33
C ILE A 35 -8.84 23.27 -5.22
N ILE A 36 -9.24 24.40 -4.68
CA ILE A 36 -9.22 25.68 -5.39
C ILE A 36 -8.20 26.59 -4.71
N GLN A 37 -7.21 27.01 -5.47
CA GLN A 37 -6.26 28.04 -5.08
C GLN A 37 -6.92 29.42 -5.25
N GLU A 38 -7.01 30.18 -4.16
CA GLU A 38 -7.56 31.53 -4.18
C GLU A 38 -6.75 32.49 -5.07
N LEU A 39 -7.45 33.43 -5.71
CA LEU A 39 -6.82 34.56 -6.41
C LEU A 39 -6.25 35.61 -5.45
N ASN A 40 -6.75 35.66 -4.21
CA ASN A 40 -6.36 36.66 -3.22
C ASN A 40 -4.89 36.43 -2.79
N GLY A 41 -4.11 37.50 -2.59
CA GLY A 41 -2.64 37.51 -2.51
C GLY A 41 -1.93 36.65 -1.44
N HIS A 42 -2.66 35.81 -0.70
CA HIS A 42 -2.10 34.78 0.17
C HIS A 42 -2.12 33.36 -0.43
N GLY A 43 -2.81 33.15 -1.56
CA GLY A 43 -2.76 31.91 -2.34
C GLY A 43 -3.20 30.65 -1.58
N ALA A 44 -4.08 30.80 -0.58
CA ALA A 44 -4.58 29.68 0.20
C ALA A 44 -5.33 28.68 -0.69
N GLU A 45 -5.12 27.41 -0.44
CA GLU A 45 -5.81 26.33 -1.13
C GLU A 45 -6.99 25.87 -0.29
N ARG A 46 -8.21 25.99 -0.79
CA ARG A 46 -9.42 25.54 -0.08
C ARG A 46 -9.88 24.20 -0.60
N LYS A 47 -10.46 23.40 0.31
CA LYS A 47 -11.06 22.11 0.01
C LYS A 47 -12.58 22.24 -0.19
N ILE A 48 -13.03 22.03 -1.42
CA ILE A 48 -14.43 22.18 -1.81
C ILE A 48 -15.00 20.77 -2.12
N PRO A 49 -16.07 20.33 -1.45
CA PRO A 49 -16.72 19.06 -1.78
C PRO A 49 -17.21 19.04 -3.24
N ILE A 50 -17.06 17.92 -3.94
CA ILE A 50 -17.46 17.82 -5.36
C ILE A 50 -18.95 18.14 -5.56
N GLY A 51 -19.80 17.89 -4.57
CA GLY A 51 -21.23 18.24 -4.60
C GLY A 51 -21.54 19.75 -4.61
N GLN A 52 -20.54 20.61 -4.37
CA GLN A 52 -20.66 22.06 -4.54
C GLN A 52 -20.40 22.52 -5.97
N VAL A 53 -19.84 21.66 -6.83
CA VAL A 53 -19.74 21.95 -8.27
C VAL A 53 -21.14 21.83 -8.87
N GLN A 54 -21.67 22.96 -9.32
CA GLN A 54 -22.99 23.03 -9.95
C GLN A 54 -22.93 22.51 -11.37
N GLU A 55 -21.95 23.02 -12.12
CA GLU A 55 -21.83 22.82 -13.56
C GLU A 55 -20.37 22.95 -13.97
N VAL A 56 -19.97 22.13 -14.95
CA VAL A 56 -18.71 22.26 -15.68
C VAL A 56 -19.06 22.87 -17.03
N VAL A 57 -18.85 24.17 -17.17
CA VAL A 57 -19.28 24.93 -18.37
C VAL A 57 -18.43 24.53 -19.58
N ASN A 58 -17.13 24.40 -19.37
CA ASN A 58 -16.16 23.89 -20.33
C ASN A 58 -14.95 23.29 -19.58
N GLU A 59 -13.91 22.89 -20.31
CA GLU A 59 -12.70 22.31 -19.69
C GLU A 59 -11.90 23.33 -18.84
N GLU A 60 -12.16 24.63 -19.00
CA GLU A 60 -11.41 25.72 -18.39
C GLU A 60 -12.19 26.46 -17.29
N GLU A 61 -13.48 26.17 -17.10
CA GLU A 61 -14.35 26.92 -16.19
C GLU A 61 -15.40 26.02 -15.52
N ILE A 62 -15.49 26.12 -14.20
CA ILE A 62 -16.51 25.48 -13.37
C ILE A 62 -17.32 26.51 -12.58
N VAL A 63 -18.59 26.21 -12.35
CA VAL A 63 -19.49 27.04 -11.53
C VAL A 63 -19.77 26.31 -10.21
N LEU A 64 -19.55 27.00 -9.11
CA LEU A 64 -19.86 26.53 -7.76
C LEU A 64 -21.24 27.05 -7.33
N ARG A 65 -21.96 26.21 -6.56
CA ARG A 65 -23.28 26.54 -6.01
C ARG A 65 -23.24 27.62 -4.92
N CYS A 66 -22.09 27.77 -4.26
CA CYS A 66 -21.92 28.63 -3.11
C CYS A 66 -21.67 30.11 -3.48
N SER A 67 -21.96 31.00 -2.53
CA SER A 67 -21.59 32.42 -2.62
C SER A 67 -20.08 32.62 -2.43
N THR A 68 -19.57 33.82 -2.76
CA THR A 68 -18.17 34.18 -2.49
C THR A 68 -17.88 34.23 -0.98
N GLU A 69 -18.87 34.60 -0.16
CA GLU A 69 -18.70 34.60 1.31
C GLU A 69 -18.61 33.17 1.86
N GLU A 70 -19.47 32.27 1.40
CA GLU A 70 -19.46 30.85 1.76
C GLU A 70 -18.17 30.17 1.29
N PHE A 71 -17.67 30.55 0.12
CA PHE A 71 -16.40 30.04 -0.40
C PHE A 71 -15.24 30.28 0.60
N GLY A 72 -15.19 31.48 1.20
CA GLY A 72 -14.20 31.84 2.21
C GLY A 72 -14.31 31.07 3.53
N GLN A 73 -15.40 30.33 3.76
CA GLN A 73 -15.62 29.51 4.96
C GLN A 73 -15.20 28.06 4.77
N PHE A 74 -14.95 27.59 3.54
CA PHE A 74 -14.45 26.23 3.32
C PHE A 74 -13.07 26.05 3.95
N PRO A 75 -12.78 24.86 4.49
CA PRO A 75 -11.52 24.59 5.17
C PRO A 75 -10.33 24.71 4.21
N VAL A 76 -9.23 25.25 4.71
CA VAL A 76 -7.94 25.28 4.01
C VAL A 76 -7.38 23.86 3.94
N LEU A 77 -6.62 23.56 2.88
CA LEU A 77 -5.94 22.28 2.71
C LEU A 77 -4.79 22.15 3.71
N GLU A 78 -4.94 21.21 4.64
CA GLU A 78 -3.84 20.71 5.48
C GLU A 78 -3.08 19.63 4.69
N ARG A 79 -2.06 20.05 3.90
CA ARG A 79 -1.39 19.20 2.90
C ARG A 79 -0.73 17.95 3.50
N ASP A 80 -0.33 18.00 4.76
CA ASP A 80 0.25 16.91 5.54
C ASP A 80 -0.73 15.76 5.84
N GLN A 81 -2.04 16.03 5.75
CA GLN A 81 -3.07 15.00 5.86
C GLN A 81 -3.31 14.21 4.58
N TYR A 82 -2.54 14.49 3.52
CA TYR A 82 -2.72 13.88 2.21
C TYR A 82 -1.40 13.38 1.63
N VAL A 83 -1.49 12.40 0.75
CA VAL A 83 -0.37 11.85 -0.03
C VAL A 83 -0.71 11.93 -1.50
N THR A 84 0.31 11.98 -2.36
CA THR A 84 0.07 11.89 -3.80
C THR A 84 -0.05 10.44 -4.26
N ILE A 85 -0.73 10.21 -5.37
CA ILE A 85 -0.77 8.89 -6.03
C ILE A 85 0.63 8.39 -6.47
N LYS A 86 1.63 9.28 -6.54
CA LYS A 86 3.03 8.93 -6.83
C LYS A 86 3.75 8.41 -5.58
N GLU A 87 3.31 8.84 -4.40
CA GLU A 87 3.85 8.38 -3.11
C GLU A 87 3.15 7.10 -2.64
N VAL A 88 1.91 6.88 -3.08
CA VAL A 88 1.09 5.72 -2.71
C VAL A 88 0.36 5.20 -3.94
N GLU A 89 0.76 4.03 -4.41
CA GLU A 89 0.02 3.31 -5.44
C GLU A 89 -1.27 2.75 -4.85
N ILE A 90 -2.39 3.13 -5.45
CA ILE A 90 -3.71 2.54 -5.18
C ILE A 90 -4.12 1.82 -6.45
N ALA A 91 -4.30 0.50 -6.34
CA ALA A 91 -4.61 -0.33 -7.50
C ALA A 91 -5.89 0.16 -8.20
N HIS A 92 -5.83 0.32 -9.52
CA HIS A 92 -6.96 0.70 -10.38
C HIS A 92 -7.52 2.10 -10.12
N LEU A 93 -6.76 2.98 -9.48
CA LEU A 93 -7.20 4.34 -9.23
C LEU A 93 -7.19 5.16 -10.53
N GLU A 94 -6.16 4.95 -11.35
CA GLU A 94 -5.98 5.56 -12.67
C GLU A 94 -7.06 5.16 -13.68
N ASP A 95 -7.63 3.96 -13.55
CA ASP A 95 -8.67 3.46 -14.45
C ASP A 95 -9.97 4.28 -14.34
N HIS A 96 -10.19 4.92 -13.19
CA HIS A 96 -11.42 5.64 -12.86
C HIS A 96 -11.26 7.17 -12.87
N LEU A 97 -10.02 7.67 -12.94
CA LEU A 97 -9.70 9.09 -12.93
C LEU A 97 -9.25 9.55 -14.30
N HIS A 98 -10.00 10.47 -14.90
CA HIS A 98 -9.66 11.09 -16.18
C HIS A 98 -9.22 12.54 -15.96
N VAL A 99 -8.20 12.73 -15.13
CA VAL A 99 -7.71 14.05 -14.72
C VAL A 99 -6.25 14.24 -15.14
N GLU A 100 -5.99 15.16 -16.08
CA GLU A 100 -4.65 15.63 -16.49
C GLU A 100 -4.63 17.17 -16.54
N PRO A 101 -3.52 17.91 -16.28
CA PRO A 101 -2.39 17.69 -15.37
C PRO A 101 -2.50 18.51 -14.06
N GLY A 102 -2.15 17.90 -12.92
CA GLY A 102 -2.05 18.52 -11.59
C GLY A 102 -1.92 17.45 -10.50
N GLU A 103 -1.90 17.80 -9.20
CA GLU A 103 -1.72 16.80 -8.13
C GLU A 103 -3.04 16.10 -7.78
N ILE A 104 -3.02 14.76 -7.79
CA ILE A 104 -4.09 13.92 -7.24
C ILE A 104 -3.69 13.52 -5.82
N LEU A 105 -4.52 13.92 -4.87
CA LEU A 105 -4.34 13.69 -3.45
C LEU A 105 -5.23 12.56 -2.96
N VAL A 106 -4.71 11.77 -2.04
CA VAL A 106 -5.44 10.75 -1.29
C VAL A 106 -5.30 11.06 0.20
N PRO A 107 -6.37 10.96 1.01
CA PRO A 107 -6.28 11.11 2.45
C PRO A 107 -5.26 10.13 3.06
N LEU A 108 -4.34 10.64 3.87
CA LEU A 108 -3.40 9.82 4.62
C LEU A 108 -4.18 9.02 5.69
N PRO A 109 -4.08 7.68 5.72
CA PRO A 109 -4.80 6.87 6.69
C PRO A 109 -4.47 7.28 8.12
N ARG A 110 -5.50 7.43 8.98
CA ARG A 110 -5.32 7.85 10.39
C ARG A 110 -4.36 6.95 11.17
N LEU A 111 -4.33 5.66 10.85
CA LEU A 111 -3.44 4.67 11.48
C LEU A 111 -1.97 4.85 11.07
N GLU A 112 -1.68 5.59 10.00
CA GLU A 112 -0.33 5.90 9.53
C GLU A 112 0.15 7.29 9.99
N GLN A 113 -0.75 8.13 10.51
CA GLN A 113 -0.39 9.45 11.03
C GLN A 113 0.50 9.31 12.27
N GLY A 114 1.67 9.96 12.23
CA GLY A 114 2.64 9.92 13.34
C GLY A 114 3.44 8.62 13.46
N VAL A 115 3.31 7.66 12.53
CA VAL A 115 4.12 6.45 12.54
C VAL A 115 5.49 6.74 11.89
N PRO A 116 6.63 6.60 12.60
CA PRO A 116 7.96 6.87 12.05
C PRO A 116 8.37 5.96 10.87
N ARG A 117 7.61 4.88 10.64
CA ARG A 117 7.94 3.78 9.72
C ARG A 117 8.09 4.23 8.27
N ARG A 118 7.32 5.21 7.80
CA ARG A 118 7.36 5.62 6.38
C ARG A 118 8.63 6.41 6.06
N THR A 119 9.01 7.34 6.93
CA THR A 119 10.29 8.06 6.83
C THR A 119 11.48 7.11 6.97
N PHE A 120 11.35 6.05 7.80
CA PHE A 120 12.38 5.02 7.93
C PHE A 120 12.65 4.31 6.59
N PHE A 121 11.63 3.83 5.87
CA PHE A 121 11.83 3.12 4.60
C PHE A 121 12.36 4.05 3.48
N THR A 122 11.89 5.29 3.39
CA THR A 122 12.43 6.29 2.45
C THR A 122 13.88 6.63 2.75
N ASN A 123 14.21 6.94 4.01
CA ASN A 123 15.58 7.23 4.43
C ASN A 123 16.49 5.99 4.29
N MET A 124 15.97 4.80 4.57
CA MET A 124 16.69 3.53 4.36
C MET A 124 16.95 3.27 2.88
N THR A 125 16.03 3.62 1.99
CA THR A 125 16.22 3.48 0.53
C THR A 125 17.32 4.42 0.03
N HIS A 126 17.35 5.67 0.51
CA HIS A 126 18.46 6.59 0.25
C HIS A 126 19.79 6.12 0.84
N ALA A 127 19.78 5.60 2.07
CA ALA A 127 20.97 5.03 2.71
C ALA A 127 21.48 3.79 1.95
N ILE A 128 20.60 2.88 1.55
CA ILE A 128 20.94 1.71 0.73
C ILE A 128 21.47 2.14 -0.64
N GLY A 129 20.86 3.13 -1.31
CA GLY A 129 21.34 3.68 -2.57
C GLY A 129 22.76 4.28 -2.46
N THR A 130 23.04 4.96 -1.35
CA THR A 130 24.37 5.53 -1.06
C THR A 130 25.40 4.43 -0.75
N LEU A 131 24.97 3.37 -0.07
CA LEU A 131 25.79 2.21 0.25
C LEU A 131 26.06 1.34 -0.99
N ILE A 132 25.11 1.17 -1.91
CA ILE A 132 25.30 0.43 -3.16
C ILE A 132 26.30 1.15 -4.09
N ALA A 133 26.37 2.48 -4.05
CA ALA A 133 27.34 3.27 -4.81
C ALA A 133 28.79 3.14 -4.29
N LEU A 134 29.00 2.59 -3.09
CA LEU A 134 30.32 2.33 -2.53
C LEU A 134 30.78 0.90 -2.89
N PRO A 135 31.85 0.71 -3.67
CA PRO A 135 32.25 -0.59 -4.23
C PRO A 135 32.59 -1.66 -3.17
N LEU A 136 32.82 -1.25 -1.91
CA LEU A 136 33.14 -2.14 -0.79
C LEU A 136 31.94 -2.54 0.08
N VAL A 137 30.82 -1.81 0.06
CA VAL A 137 29.71 -2.11 0.97
C VAL A 137 28.95 -3.35 0.53
N PHE A 138 28.65 -3.48 -0.76
CA PHE A 138 27.97 -4.67 -1.27
C PHE A 138 28.73 -5.99 -0.96
N PRO A 139 30.05 -6.12 -1.18
CA PRO A 139 30.78 -7.34 -0.80
C PRO A 139 30.86 -7.56 0.71
N VAL A 140 31.02 -6.52 1.53
CA VAL A 140 31.02 -6.64 3.00
C VAL A 140 29.65 -7.05 3.52
N LEU A 141 28.58 -6.41 3.05
CA LEU A 141 27.21 -6.76 3.38
C LEU A 141 26.89 -8.19 2.93
N LYS A 142 27.25 -8.59 1.71
CA LYS A 142 27.08 -9.96 1.23
C LYS A 142 27.86 -10.97 2.06
N TYR A 143 29.06 -10.63 2.53
CA TYR A 143 29.85 -11.48 3.43
C TYR A 143 29.18 -11.64 4.80
N LEU A 144 28.69 -10.55 5.41
CA LEU A 144 27.95 -10.58 6.68
C LEU A 144 26.60 -11.29 6.57
N MET A 145 25.89 -11.14 5.44
CA MET A 145 24.60 -11.76 5.17
C MET A 145 24.73 -13.21 4.66
N LYS A 146 25.93 -13.70 4.36
CA LYS A 146 26.18 -15.07 3.88
C LYS A 146 25.49 -16.18 4.71
N PRO A 147 25.37 -16.10 6.05
CA PRO A 147 24.61 -17.08 6.81
C PRO A 147 23.12 -17.12 6.42
N MET A 148 22.52 -15.96 6.12
CA MET A 148 21.09 -15.82 5.77
C MET A 148 20.73 -16.42 4.42
N PHE A 149 21.71 -16.58 3.54
CA PHE A 149 21.55 -17.23 2.25
C PHE A 149 21.87 -18.73 2.29
N LYS A 150 22.06 -19.33 3.48
CA LYS A 150 22.06 -20.79 3.58
C LYS A 150 20.68 -21.29 3.13
N PRO A 151 20.61 -22.25 2.20
CA PRO A 151 19.33 -22.85 1.85
C PRO A 151 18.65 -23.37 3.11
N TYR A 152 17.33 -23.20 3.19
CA TYR A 152 16.54 -23.80 4.25
C TYR A 152 16.85 -25.30 4.33
N ASP A 153 16.81 -25.85 5.54
CA ASP A 153 16.90 -27.28 5.74
C ASP A 153 15.63 -27.96 5.18
N ASN A 154 15.66 -28.18 3.87
CA ASN A 154 14.67 -28.89 3.08
C ASN A 154 14.94 -30.40 3.11
N ALA A 155 15.73 -30.90 4.07
CA ALA A 155 15.95 -32.33 4.21
C ALA A 155 14.61 -33.04 4.46
N TRP A 156 14.31 -33.99 3.58
CA TRP A 156 13.23 -34.94 3.82
C TRP A 156 13.58 -35.76 5.06
N PHE A 157 12.68 -35.81 6.02
CA PHE A 157 12.83 -36.68 7.18
C PHE A 157 12.10 -38.01 6.92
N SER A 158 12.78 -39.11 7.24
CA SER A 158 12.15 -40.42 7.23
C SER A 158 11.24 -40.56 8.45
N VAL A 159 9.96 -40.89 8.25
CA VAL A 159 9.01 -41.17 9.33
C VAL A 159 9.30 -42.57 9.91
N GLY A 160 10.45 -42.70 10.56
CA GLY A 160 10.88 -43.91 11.25
C GLY A 160 10.72 -45.21 10.43
N ASN A 161 10.47 -46.31 11.14
CA ASN A 161 10.31 -47.61 10.52
C ASN A 161 8.87 -47.81 10.03
N VAL A 162 8.66 -47.73 8.72
CA VAL A 162 7.35 -47.92 8.05
C VAL A 162 6.71 -49.27 8.40
N LYS A 163 7.49 -50.29 8.79
CA LYS A 163 6.98 -51.60 9.26
C LYS A 163 6.16 -51.51 10.56
N LYS A 164 6.13 -50.36 11.25
CA LYS A 164 5.23 -50.14 12.39
C LYS A 164 3.80 -49.82 11.97
N VAL A 165 3.59 -49.42 10.70
CA VAL A 165 2.28 -49.05 10.13
C VAL A 165 1.65 -50.27 9.47
N ASN A 166 1.17 -51.21 10.29
CA ASN A 166 0.71 -52.52 9.79
C ASN A 166 -0.75 -52.54 9.33
N LYS A 167 -1.60 -51.68 9.92
CA LYS A 167 -3.05 -51.66 9.65
C LYS A 167 -3.39 -50.60 8.62
N GLU A 168 -4.22 -50.97 7.66
CA GLU A 168 -4.75 -50.05 6.64
C GLU A 168 -5.85 -49.18 7.23
N ASN A 169 -5.95 -47.92 6.77
CA ASN A 169 -6.95 -46.94 7.25
C ASN A 169 -6.97 -46.66 8.76
N VAL A 170 -5.91 -47.02 9.48
CA VAL A 170 -5.73 -46.66 10.90
C VAL A 170 -4.60 -45.64 11.00
N GLY A 171 -4.86 -44.52 11.69
CA GLY A 171 -3.85 -43.49 11.94
C GLY A 171 -2.83 -43.93 12.98
N PHE A 172 -1.55 -43.82 12.63
CA PHE A 172 -0.43 -44.03 13.54
C PHE A 172 0.20 -42.68 13.88
N GLN A 173 0.38 -42.43 15.17
CA GLN A 173 0.96 -41.19 15.66
C GLN A 173 2.49 -41.32 15.75
N PHE A 174 3.20 -40.38 15.15
CA PHE A 174 4.65 -40.26 15.25
C PHE A 174 5.01 -38.95 15.95
N LYS A 175 5.68 -39.07 17.10
CA LYS A 175 6.25 -37.94 17.84
C LYS A 175 7.77 -37.95 17.65
N PHE A 176 8.33 -36.80 17.28
CA PHE A 176 9.76 -36.64 17.13
C PHE A 176 10.18 -35.20 17.41
N THR A 177 11.43 -35.03 17.83
CA THR A 177 12.02 -33.71 18.05
C THR A 177 12.70 -33.24 16.78
N ARG A 178 12.30 -32.09 16.26
CA ARG A 178 12.93 -31.45 15.11
C ARG A 178 13.88 -30.37 15.59
N GLY A 179 15.17 -30.56 15.31
CA GLY A 179 16.14 -29.47 15.37
C GLY A 179 15.85 -28.49 14.23
N PHE A 180 15.69 -27.22 14.57
CA PHE A 180 15.49 -26.12 13.64
C PHE A 180 16.59 -25.09 13.87
N LYS A 181 17.40 -24.86 12.84
CA LYS A 181 18.52 -23.92 12.89
C LYS A 181 18.37 -22.92 11.76
N GLU A 182 17.79 -21.78 12.06
CA GLU A 182 17.81 -20.63 11.16
C GLU A 182 19.16 -19.95 11.20
N ALA A 183 19.51 -19.27 10.10
CA ALA A 183 20.80 -18.63 9.91
C ALA A 183 21.24 -17.69 11.05
N PHE A 184 20.29 -17.05 11.71
CA PHE A 184 20.50 -16.01 12.73
C PHE A 184 19.82 -16.34 14.07
N MET A 185 19.18 -17.51 14.20
CA MET A 185 18.55 -17.94 15.45
C MET A 185 19.39 -19.04 16.13
N PRO A 186 19.39 -19.11 17.48
CA PRO A 186 19.92 -20.27 18.17
C PRO A 186 19.18 -21.54 17.75
N GLU A 187 19.88 -22.67 17.76
CA GLU A 187 19.30 -23.95 17.41
C GLU A 187 18.17 -24.30 18.38
N GLN A 188 16.96 -24.43 17.84
CA GLN A 188 15.76 -24.74 18.62
C GLN A 188 15.34 -26.17 18.38
N GLN A 189 14.88 -26.85 19.44
CA GLN A 189 14.28 -28.17 19.34
C GLN A 189 12.77 -28.02 19.48
N ILE A 190 12.03 -28.41 18.44
CA ILE A 190 10.57 -28.33 18.40
C ILE A 190 10.02 -29.76 18.41
N GLU A 191 9.20 -30.09 19.40
CA GLU A 191 8.44 -31.33 19.38
C GLU A 191 7.38 -31.27 18.27
N LYS A 192 7.44 -32.22 17.35
CA LYS A 192 6.46 -32.38 16.26
C LYS A 192 5.68 -33.66 16.47
N ASN A 193 4.41 -33.59 16.11
CA ASN A 193 3.46 -34.68 16.19
C ASN A 193 2.72 -34.77 14.86
N ILE A 194 2.91 -35.88 14.15
CA ILE A 194 2.26 -36.12 12.86
C ILE A 194 1.49 -37.44 12.90
N TRP A 195 0.39 -37.47 12.15
CA TRP A 195 -0.40 -38.68 11.95
C TRP A 195 -0.14 -39.23 10.55
N VAL A 196 0.19 -40.51 10.47
CA VAL A 196 0.42 -41.22 9.21
C VAL A 196 -0.57 -42.37 9.09
N VAL A 197 -1.20 -42.47 7.94
CA VAL A 197 -2.14 -43.55 7.61
C VAL A 197 -1.57 -44.34 6.45
N LYS A 198 -1.60 -45.68 6.54
CA LYS A 198 -1.35 -46.53 5.37
C LYS A 198 -2.59 -46.50 4.48
N ALA A 199 -2.48 -45.80 3.36
CA ALA A 199 -3.56 -45.66 2.38
C ALA A 199 -3.89 -47.01 1.74
N THR A 200 -5.19 -47.30 1.60
CA THR A 200 -5.69 -48.43 0.80
C THR A 200 -5.47 -48.17 -0.69
N PRO A 201 -5.46 -49.21 -1.54
CA PRO A 201 -5.31 -49.05 -2.99
C PRO A 201 -6.35 -48.09 -3.60
N ALA A 202 -7.60 -48.12 -3.12
CA ALA A 202 -8.65 -47.22 -3.57
C ALA A 202 -8.38 -45.75 -3.21
N VAL A 203 -7.81 -45.49 -2.03
CA VAL A 203 -7.43 -44.13 -1.60
C VAL A 203 -6.20 -43.64 -2.38
N GLN A 204 -5.24 -44.53 -2.67
CA GLN A 204 -4.08 -44.16 -3.49
C GLN A 204 -4.50 -43.71 -4.90
N GLN A 205 -5.44 -44.42 -5.54
CA GLN A 205 -5.99 -44.05 -6.86
C GLN A 205 -6.82 -42.78 -6.86
N ALA A 206 -7.36 -42.36 -5.72
CA ALA A 206 -8.11 -41.10 -5.62
C ALA A 206 -7.20 -39.88 -5.40
N VAL A 207 -5.98 -40.10 -4.89
CA VAL A 207 -5.02 -39.05 -4.53
C VAL A 207 -3.95 -38.84 -5.60
N TYR A 208 -3.54 -39.91 -6.30
CA TYR A 208 -2.57 -39.91 -7.40
C TYR A 208 -3.24 -40.27 -8.72
#